data_AF-A0A7W6S250-F1
#
_entry.id   AF-A0A7W6S250-F1
#
_cell.length_a   1.000
_cell.length_b   1.000
_cell.length_c   1.000
_cell.angle_alpha   90.00
_cell.angle_beta   90.00
_cell.angle_gamma   90.00
#
_symmetry.space_group_name_H-M   'P 1'
#
loop_
_entity.id
_entity.type
_entity.pdbx_description
1 polymer ?
#
loop_
_entity_poly.entity_id
_entity_poly.type
_entity_poly.pdbx_seq_one_letter_code
_entity_poly.pdbx_strand_id
1 'polypeptide(L)'
;MTTPRPNTRLDFAEINRAALSALPALLSRWLPDGRRNGVEYIARNPRRTDRRPGSFSVNMHTGRWGDFATGDKGGDPISLAAYLHGLRQVEAARALADMLGIRHE
;
A
#
# COMPACT_ATOMS: atom_id res chain seq x y z
N MET A 1 -26.88 31.15 -2.19
CA MET A 1 -25.88 30.43 -1.38
C MET A 1 -25.38 29.26 -2.20
N THR A 2 -24.28 29.43 -2.92
CA THR A 2 -23.68 28.33 -3.69
C THR A 2 -22.58 27.74 -2.83
N THR A 3 -22.87 26.66 -2.12
CA THR A 3 -21.83 25.87 -1.47
C THR A 3 -20.89 25.38 -2.57
N PRO A 4 -19.59 25.73 -2.57
CA PRO A 4 -18.66 25.14 -3.52
C PRO A 4 -18.71 23.62 -3.28
N ARG A 5 -18.99 22.84 -4.33
CA ARG A 5 -18.84 21.39 -4.27
C ARG A 5 -17.39 21.13 -3.85
N PRO A 6 -17.11 20.25 -2.86
CA PRO A 6 -15.73 19.87 -2.59
C PRO A 6 -15.17 19.30 -3.89
N ASN A 7 -14.20 19.99 -4.46
CA ASN A 7 -13.44 19.52 -5.60
C ASN A 7 -12.74 18.24 -5.12
N THR A 8 -13.29 17.06 -5.44
CA THR A 8 -12.91 15.82 -4.75
C THR A 8 -11.64 15.25 -5.38
N ARG A 9 -10.60 16.08 -5.45
CA ARG A 9 -9.24 15.67 -5.79
C ARG A 9 -8.85 14.49 -4.90
N LEU A 10 -8.09 13.56 -5.45
CA LEU A 10 -7.52 12.44 -4.67
C LEU A 10 -6.80 12.98 -3.42
N ASP A 11 -7.38 12.75 -2.24
CA ASP A 11 -6.75 13.07 -0.96
C ASP A 11 -5.83 11.90 -0.54
N PHE A 12 -4.57 12.00 -0.92
CA PHE A 12 -3.56 11.00 -0.60
C PHE A 12 -3.39 10.79 0.91
N ALA A 13 -3.60 11.82 1.72
CA ALA A 13 -3.43 11.72 3.16
C ALA A 13 -4.59 10.92 3.80
N GLU A 14 -5.82 11.21 3.38
CA GLU A 14 -7.00 10.43 3.78
C GLU A 14 -6.88 8.97 3.34
N ILE A 15 -6.49 8.74 2.07
CA ILE A 15 -6.34 7.39 1.52
C ILE A 15 -5.25 6.62 2.26
N ASN A 16 -4.09 7.21 2.51
CA ASN A 16 -3.02 6.56 3.27
C ASN A 16 -3.46 6.22 4.70
N ARG A 17 -4.17 7.13 5.38
CA ARG A 17 -4.69 6.88 6.73
C ARG A 17 -5.66 5.69 6.75
N ALA A 18 -6.62 5.67 5.83
CA ALA A 18 -7.59 4.58 5.74
C ALA A 18 -6.94 3.25 5.33
N ALA A 19 -6.03 3.30 4.36
CA ALA A 19 -5.27 2.14 3.91
C ALA A 19 -4.39 1.59 5.03
N LEU A 20 -3.80 2.44 5.87
CA LEU A 20 -3.01 2.03 7.02
C LEU A 20 -3.88 1.30 8.05
N SER A 21 -5.09 1.78 8.32
CA SER A 21 -6.05 1.08 9.20
C SER A 21 -6.49 -0.28 8.62
N ALA A 22 -6.60 -0.39 7.30
CA ALA A 22 -6.95 -1.63 6.60
C ALA A 22 -5.72 -2.51 6.25
N LEU A 23 -4.51 -2.08 6.59
CA LEU A 23 -3.27 -2.63 6.05
C LEU A 23 -3.12 -4.14 6.28
N PRO A 24 -3.49 -4.73 7.43
CA PRO A 24 -3.38 -6.17 7.62
C PRO A 24 -4.24 -6.99 6.64
N ALA A 25 -5.43 -6.48 6.27
CA ALA A 25 -6.30 -7.13 5.28
C ALA A 25 -5.76 -6.93 3.86
N LEU A 26 -5.27 -5.72 3.54
CA LEU A 26 -4.62 -5.43 2.26
C LEU A 26 -3.39 -6.32 2.03
N LEU A 27 -2.53 -6.47 3.04
CA LEU A 27 -1.35 -7.33 2.97
C LEU A 27 -1.71 -8.80 2.76
N SER A 28 -2.73 -9.30 3.46
CA SER A 28 -3.20 -10.68 3.29
C SER A 28 -3.74 -10.93 1.87
N ARG A 29 -4.33 -9.90 1.24
CA ARG A 29 -4.81 -9.95 -0.15
C ARG A 29 -3.66 -9.87 -1.16
N TRP A 30 -2.70 -8.96 -0.97
CA TRP A 30 -1.63 -8.71 -1.94
C TRP A 30 -0.47 -9.70 -1.84
N LEU A 31 -0.23 -10.23 -0.64
CA LEU A 31 0.93 -11.05 -0.30
C LEU A 31 0.46 -12.25 0.53
N PRO A 32 -0.35 -13.16 -0.03
CA PRO A 32 -1.07 -14.19 0.73
C PRO A 32 -0.16 -15.18 1.47
N ASP A 33 1.07 -15.39 1.00
CA ASP A 33 2.06 -16.24 1.66
C ASP A 33 2.87 -15.52 2.76
N GLY A 34 2.57 -14.25 3.00
CA GLY A 34 3.27 -13.46 4.00
C GLY A 34 2.83 -13.82 5.42
N ARG A 35 3.73 -13.54 6.36
CA ARG A 35 3.52 -13.85 7.78
C ARG A 35 3.82 -12.63 8.65
N ARG A 36 3.05 -12.49 9.72
CA ARG A 36 3.30 -11.47 10.75
C ARG A 36 4.51 -11.89 11.60
N ASN A 37 5.38 -10.94 11.88
CA ASN A 37 6.51 -11.05 12.78
C ASN A 37 6.58 -9.78 13.65
N GLY A 38 5.86 -9.79 14.77
CA GLY A 38 5.63 -8.58 15.57
C GLY A 38 4.88 -7.51 14.77
N VAL A 39 5.48 -6.33 14.62
CA VAL A 39 4.92 -5.23 13.82
C VAL A 39 5.21 -5.35 12.32
N GLU A 40 6.09 -6.27 11.92
CA GLU A 40 6.47 -6.46 10.53
C GLU A 40 5.61 -7.55 9.86
N TYR A 41 5.38 -7.40 8.57
CA TYR A 41 4.80 -8.40 7.70
C TYR A 41 5.86 -8.83 6.69
N ILE A 42 6.34 -10.06 6.84
CA ILE A 42 7.41 -10.62 6.01
C ILE A 42 6.80 -11.46 4.92
N ALA A 43 7.13 -11.16 3.66
CA ALA A 43 6.62 -11.89 2.51
C ALA A 43 7.71 -12.16 1.46
N ARG A 44 7.33 -12.89 0.42
CA ARG A 44 8.11 -12.95 -0.82
C ARG A 44 7.75 -11.74 -1.66
N ASN A 45 8.74 -11.08 -2.26
CA ASN A 45 8.47 -10.01 -3.21
C ASN A 45 7.99 -10.60 -4.54
N PRO A 46 6.73 -10.36 -4.97
CA PRO A 46 6.22 -10.91 -6.22
C PRO A 46 6.88 -10.30 -7.47
N ARG A 47 7.60 -9.18 -7.32
CA ARG A 47 8.29 -8.46 -8.39
C ARG A 47 9.71 -9.00 -8.66
N ARG A 48 10.23 -9.89 -7.80
CA ARG A 48 11.54 -10.52 -8.00
C ARG A 48 11.45 -11.83 -8.76
N THR A 49 12.43 -12.04 -9.64
CA THR A 49 12.61 -13.29 -10.37
C THR A 49 13.20 -14.38 -9.48
N ASP A 50 14.03 -14.01 -8.49
CA ASP A 50 14.69 -14.96 -7.59
C ASP A 50 13.87 -15.19 -6.31
N ARG A 51 13.64 -16.46 -5.99
CA ARG A 51 12.65 -16.90 -4.97
C ARG A 51 13.18 -16.89 -3.53
N ARG A 52 14.17 -16.06 -3.19
CA ARG A 52 14.73 -16.03 -1.82
C ARG A 52 13.74 -15.33 -0.87
N PRO A 53 13.13 -16.05 0.10
CA PRO A 53 12.18 -15.43 1.02
C PRO A 53 12.88 -14.55 2.05
N GLY A 54 12.14 -13.59 2.63
CA GLY A 54 12.52 -12.94 3.88
C GLY A 54 13.18 -11.56 3.78
N SER A 55 13.45 -11.05 2.57
CA SER A 55 13.99 -9.69 2.41
C SER A 55 12.90 -8.63 2.18
N PHE A 56 11.65 -9.02 1.93
CA PHE A 56 10.54 -8.09 1.77
C PHE A 56 9.76 -7.95 3.07
N SER A 57 9.78 -6.74 3.64
CA SER A 57 9.14 -6.42 4.92
C SER A 57 8.24 -5.21 4.78
N VAL A 58 7.08 -5.26 5.43
CA VAL A 58 6.16 -4.13 5.57
C VAL A 58 5.89 -3.90 7.05
N ASN A 59 6.19 -2.69 7.53
CA ASN A 59 5.85 -2.30 8.89
C ASN A 59 4.34 -1.99 8.96
N MET A 60 3.58 -2.83 9.65
CA MET A 60 2.11 -2.74 9.70
C MET A 60 1.61 -1.51 10.47
N HIS A 61 2.46 -0.86 11.27
CA HIS A 61 2.07 0.33 12.04
C HIS A 61 2.26 1.63 11.24
N THR A 62 3.25 1.67 10.35
CA THR A 62 3.62 2.88 9.59
C THR A 62 3.31 2.77 8.10
N GLY A 63 3.11 1.57 7.57
CA GLY A 63 2.96 1.31 6.14
C GLY A 63 4.26 1.41 5.33
N ARG A 64 5.38 1.71 6.00
CA ARG A 64 6.71 1.71 5.37
C ARG A 64 7.10 0.29 4.99
N TRP A 65 7.77 0.15 3.87
CA TRP A 65 8.16 -1.16 3.34
C TRP A 65 9.51 -1.10 2.64
N GLY A 66 10.13 -2.26 2.50
CA GLY A 66 11.34 -2.41 1.71
C GLY A 66 11.63 -3.85 1.30
N ASP A 67 12.32 -3.99 0.18
CA ASP A 67 13.04 -5.22 -0.20
C ASP A 67 14.54 -5.01 0.01
N PHE A 68 15.10 -5.62 1.04
CA PHE A 68 16.53 -5.49 1.36
C PHE A 68 17.45 -6.18 0.34
N ALA A 69 16.92 -6.99 -0.59
CA ALA A 69 17.72 -7.61 -1.64
C ALA A 69 17.89 -6.73 -2.88
N THR A 70 16.90 -5.88 -3.21
CA THR A 70 16.95 -4.98 -4.37
C THR A 70 17.15 -3.52 -3.99
N GLY A 71 16.89 -3.16 -2.73
CA GLY A 71 16.92 -1.79 -2.25
C GLY A 71 15.63 -1.01 -2.52
N ASP A 72 14.64 -1.62 -3.17
CA ASP A 72 13.31 -1.04 -3.36
C ASP A 72 12.67 -0.75 -2.01
N LYS A 73 12.03 0.41 -1.87
CA LYS A 73 11.39 0.83 -0.62
C LYS A 73 10.34 1.90 -0.87
N GLY A 74 9.45 2.05 0.10
CA GLY A 74 8.43 3.10 0.07
C GLY A 74 7.96 3.49 1.47
N GLY A 75 7.31 4.65 1.53
CA GLY A 75 6.99 5.34 2.77
C GLY A 75 5.61 5.04 3.33
N ASP A 76 4.72 4.45 2.51
CA ASP A 76 3.28 4.42 2.78
C ASP A 76 2.53 3.33 1.98
N PRO A 77 1.28 3.01 2.35
CA PRO A 77 0.46 2.01 1.66
C PRO A 77 0.20 2.28 0.17
N ILE A 78 0.08 3.54 -0.25
CA ILE A 78 -0.11 3.89 -1.68
C ILE A 78 1.14 3.49 -2.47
N SER A 79 2.34 3.83 -1.97
CA SER A 79 3.61 3.47 -2.59
C SER A 79 3.81 1.95 -2.66
N LEU A 80 3.32 1.21 -1.65
CA LEU A 80 3.34 -0.25 -1.65
C LEU A 80 2.43 -0.81 -2.75
N ALA A 81 1.18 -0.34 -2.83
CA ALA A 81 0.25 -0.76 -3.86
C ALA A 81 0.79 -0.44 -5.27
N ALA A 82 1.36 0.76 -5.45
CA ALA A 82 2.01 1.16 -6.69
C ALA A 82 3.12 0.20 -7.10
N TYR A 83 4.01 -0.16 -6.16
CA TYR A 83 5.10 -1.10 -6.43
C TYR A 83 4.62 -2.50 -6.78
N LEU A 84 3.71 -3.05 -5.98
CA LEU A 84 3.22 -4.42 -6.15
C LEU A 84 2.45 -4.60 -7.48
N HIS A 85 1.72 -3.57 -7.90
CA HIS A 85 0.89 -3.62 -9.10
C HIS A 85 1.52 -2.96 -10.34
N GLY A 86 2.72 -2.39 -10.22
CA GLY A 86 3.39 -1.69 -11.33
C GLY A 86 2.64 -0.44 -11.79
N LEU A 87 1.99 0.26 -10.86
CA LEU A 87 1.17 1.44 -11.13
C LEU A 87 1.92 2.73 -10.77
N ARG A 88 1.48 3.85 -11.35
CA ARG A 88 1.83 5.17 -10.83
C ARG A 88 1.12 5.40 -9.50
N GLN A 89 1.67 6.25 -8.63
CA GLN A 89 1.06 6.51 -7.32
C GLN A 89 -0.38 7.01 -7.40
N VAL A 90 -0.72 7.83 -8.39
CA VAL A 90 -2.10 8.33 -8.58
C VAL A 90 -3.09 7.22 -8.93
N GLU A 91 -2.66 6.23 -9.69
CA GLU A 91 -3.48 5.07 -10.05
C GLU A 91 -3.67 4.14 -8.85
N ALA A 92 -2.61 3.92 -8.09
CA ALA A 92 -2.66 3.16 -6.84
C ALA A 92 -3.54 3.83 -5.78
N ALA A 93 -3.45 5.16 -5.64
CA ALA A 93 -4.30 5.94 -4.74
C ALA A 93 -5.77 5.83 -5.13
N ARG A 94 -6.08 5.96 -6.43
CA ARG A 94 -7.44 5.78 -6.97
C ARG A 94 -7.99 4.39 -6.67
N ALA A 95 -7.23 3.34 -6.97
CA ALA A 95 -7.63 1.96 -6.70
C ALA A 95 -7.87 1.70 -5.20
N LEU A 96 -7.02 2.26 -4.32
CA LEU A 96 -7.22 2.17 -2.88
C LEU A 96 -8.46 2.93 -2.41
N ALA A 97 -8.69 4.13 -2.94
CA ALA A 97 -9.89 4.91 -2.61
C ALA A 97 -11.17 4.16 -3.01
N ASP A 98 -11.21 3.57 -4.21
CA ASP A 98 -12.31 2.72 -4.67
C ASP A 98 -12.52 1.51 -3.74
N MET A 99 -11.44 0.80 -3.40
CA MET A 99 -11.50 -0.37 -2.51
C MET A 99 -11.97 -0.03 -1.09
N LEU A 100 -11.66 1.18 -0.60
CA LEU A 100 -11.95 1.61 0.76
C LEU A 100 -13.22 2.47 0.85
N GLY A 101 -13.91 2.71 -0.27
CA GLY A 101 -15.13 3.51 -0.32
C GLY A 101 -14.92 5.00 -0.05
N ILE A 102 -13.70 5.51 -0.26
CA ILE A 102 -13.39 6.94 -0.15
C ILE A 102 -13.83 7.63 -1.45
N ARG A 103 -14.56 8.74 -1.35
CA ARG A 103 -15.01 9.47 -2.55
C ARG A 103 -13.83 10.21 -3.18
N HIS A 104 -13.70 10.11 -4.50
CA HIS A 104 -12.73 10.83 -5.33
C HIS A 104 -13.34 11.12 -6.72
N GLU A 105 -12.78 12.10 -7.44
CA GLU A 105 -13.18 12.50 -8.80
C GLU A 105 -12.51 11.70 -9.93
#